data_AF-H8H2X4-F1
#
_entry.id   AF-H8H2X4-F1
#
_cell.length_a   1.000
_cell.length_b   1.000
_cell.length_c   1.000
_cell.angle_alpha   90.00
_cell.angle_beta   90.00
_cell.angle_gamma   90.00
#
_symmetry.space_group_name_H-M   'P 1'
#
loop_
_entity.id
_entity.type
_entity.pdbx_description
1 polymer ?
#
loop_
_entity_poly.entity_id
_entity_poly.type
_entity_poly.pdbx_seq_one_letter_code
_entity_poly.pdbx_strand_id
1 'polypeptide(L)'
;MTPLLRLVQGDATQPVGPGPKVIVHLCNDVGAWGKGFVLALGHRYPAARQQYRAWAQGHDALPFALGQVQFVTVQPYLHVAHLIGQHGIARKDRKPQEPPIRYEAVREGLGRVRDFAQQQQASIHMPRIGTGLAGGDWTVILGLIEAELLAADLQVTVYDLP
;
A
#
# COMPACT_ATOMS: atom_id res chain seq x y z
N MET A 1 4.28 -23.77 9.21
CA MET A 1 5.46 -22.89 9.24
C MET A 1 4.93 -21.50 8.98
N THR A 2 5.20 -20.52 9.85
CA THR A 2 4.80 -19.13 9.57
C THR A 2 5.51 -18.67 8.30
N PRO A 3 4.81 -18.07 7.32
CA PRO A 3 5.44 -17.64 6.08
C PRO A 3 6.42 -16.51 6.41
N LEU A 4 7.63 -16.63 5.86
CA LEU A 4 8.66 -15.61 5.99
C LEU A 4 8.41 -14.51 4.96
N LEU A 5 8.63 -13.26 5.37
CA LEU A 5 8.67 -12.13 4.45
C LEU A 5 9.74 -12.36 3.38
N ARG A 6 9.36 -12.27 2.11
CA ARG A 6 10.31 -12.34 1.00
C ARG A 6 10.79 -10.94 0.63
N LEU A 7 12.10 -10.69 0.70
CA LEU A 7 12.71 -9.47 0.17
C LEU A 7 13.29 -9.74 -1.22
N VAL A 8 13.00 -8.89 -2.21
CA VAL A 8 13.53 -9.01 -3.57
C VAL A 8 13.96 -7.67 -4.13
N GLN A 9 14.96 -7.69 -5.01
CA GLN A 9 15.28 -6.56 -5.87
C GLN A 9 14.31 -6.56 -7.07
N GLY A 10 13.61 -5.46 -7.30
CA GLY A 10 12.68 -5.34 -8.42
C GLY A 10 11.61 -4.26 -8.26
N ASP A 11 10.68 -4.26 -9.21
CA ASP A 11 9.58 -3.31 -9.29
C ASP A 11 8.28 -3.94 -8.78
N ALA A 12 7.76 -3.49 -7.63
CA ALA A 12 6.50 -4.00 -7.07
C ALA A 12 5.29 -3.80 -7.98
N THR A 13 5.36 -2.93 -9.00
CA THR A 13 4.31 -2.80 -10.01
C THR A 13 4.35 -3.93 -11.05
N GLN A 14 5.28 -4.89 -10.91
CA GLN A 14 5.41 -6.14 -11.66
C GLN A 14 5.61 -7.30 -10.67
N PRO A 15 4.57 -7.67 -9.92
CA PRO A 15 4.72 -8.65 -8.86
C PRO A 15 5.00 -10.05 -9.41
N VAL A 16 5.90 -10.78 -8.75
CA VAL A 16 6.40 -12.09 -9.20
C VAL A 16 5.57 -13.23 -8.62
N GLY A 17 5.66 -14.41 -9.21
CA GLY A 17 5.01 -15.63 -8.70
C GLY A 17 3.65 -15.92 -9.34
N PRO A 18 3.05 -17.07 -9.04
CA PRO A 18 1.77 -17.50 -9.62
C PRO A 18 0.56 -16.87 -8.90
N GLY A 19 -0.64 -17.15 -9.40
CA GLY A 19 -1.91 -16.87 -8.70
C GLY A 19 -2.33 -15.40 -8.59
N PRO A 20 -3.46 -15.12 -7.93
CA PRO A 20 -3.94 -13.77 -7.66
C PRO A 20 -2.98 -12.95 -6.79
N LYS A 21 -2.94 -11.63 -7.03
CA LYS A 21 -1.98 -10.73 -6.40
C LYS A 21 -2.61 -9.41 -5.98
N VAL A 22 -2.15 -8.87 -4.86
CA VAL A 22 -2.49 -7.54 -4.38
C VAL A 22 -1.23 -6.70 -4.24
N ILE A 23 -1.13 -5.62 -5.00
CA ILE A 23 -0.10 -4.59 -4.84
C ILE A 23 -0.56 -3.59 -3.79
N VAL A 24 0.13 -3.52 -2.65
CA VAL A 24 -0.18 -2.61 -1.55
C VAL A 24 0.78 -1.43 -1.57
N HIS A 25 0.25 -0.23 -1.40
CA HIS A 25 1.06 0.97 -1.19
C HIS A 25 0.33 1.97 -0.30
N LEU A 26 1.09 2.88 0.31
CA LEU A 26 0.53 3.92 1.16
C LEU A 26 0.19 5.17 0.35
N CYS A 27 -1.03 5.65 0.59
CA CYS A 27 -1.61 6.86 0.07
C CYS A 27 -1.85 7.86 1.21
N ASN A 28 -2.04 9.12 0.82
CA ASN A 28 -2.36 10.22 1.74
C ASN A 28 -3.85 10.53 1.77
N ASP A 29 -4.30 11.11 2.87
CA ASP A 29 -5.69 11.54 3.07
C ASP A 29 -6.05 12.89 2.42
N VAL A 30 -5.20 13.41 1.51
CA VAL A 30 -5.46 14.65 0.76
C VAL A 30 -5.53 14.45 -0.76
N GLY A 31 -5.57 13.20 -1.24
CA GLY A 31 -5.76 12.89 -2.66
C GLY A 31 -4.55 13.19 -3.56
N ALA A 32 -3.38 13.48 -2.98
CA ALA A 32 -2.19 13.81 -3.75
C ALA A 32 -1.59 12.56 -4.44
N TRP A 33 -1.20 12.71 -5.71
CA TRP A 33 -0.56 11.67 -6.52
C TRP A 33 0.53 12.29 -7.39
N GLY A 34 1.79 12.26 -6.96
CA GLY A 34 2.84 12.97 -7.70
C GLY A 34 4.29 12.66 -7.36
N LYS A 35 4.59 11.76 -6.41
CA LYS A 35 5.98 11.45 -6.06
C LYS A 35 6.15 10.04 -5.51
N GLY A 36 7.25 9.39 -5.86
CA GLY A 36 7.57 8.03 -5.41
C GLY A 36 6.81 6.96 -6.20
N PHE A 37 6.48 5.86 -5.53
CA PHE A 37 5.90 4.65 -6.12
C PHE A 37 4.68 4.90 -7.02
N VAL A 38 3.83 5.85 -6.62
CA VAL A 38 2.60 6.21 -7.35
C VAL A 38 2.86 6.65 -8.80
N LEU A 39 4.04 7.18 -9.13
CA LEU A 39 4.38 7.55 -10.50
C LEU A 39 4.54 6.33 -11.41
N ALA A 40 5.33 5.34 -10.98
CA ALA A 40 5.49 4.09 -11.71
C ALA A 40 4.16 3.32 -11.80
N LEU A 41 3.43 3.25 -10.68
CA LEU A 41 2.14 2.58 -10.61
C LEU A 41 1.11 3.21 -11.55
N GLY A 42 1.00 4.55 -11.54
CA GLY A 42 0.02 5.27 -12.37
C GLY A 42 0.40 5.33 -13.85
N HIS A 43 1.69 5.20 -14.18
CA HIS A 43 2.15 5.04 -15.55
C HIS A 43 1.76 3.65 -16.09
N ARG A 44 1.99 2.59 -15.31
CA ARG A 44 1.66 1.22 -15.73
C ARG A 44 0.15 0.92 -15.69
N TYR A 45 -0.54 1.42 -14.67
CA TYR A 45 -1.96 1.17 -14.45
C TYR A 45 -2.73 2.50 -14.29
N PRO A 46 -3.08 3.17 -15.42
CA PRO A 46 -3.83 4.43 -15.37
C PRO A 46 -5.16 4.34 -14.60
N ALA A 47 -5.82 3.17 -14.65
CA ALA A 47 -7.06 2.91 -13.93
C ALA A 47 -6.90 3.04 -12.40
N ALA A 48 -5.79 2.57 -11.82
CA ALA A 48 -5.51 2.73 -10.39
C ALA A 48 -5.43 4.21 -9.99
N ARG A 49 -4.71 5.01 -10.78
CA ARG A 49 -4.60 6.46 -10.54
C ARG A 49 -5.95 7.16 -10.67
N GLN A 50 -6.76 6.78 -11.66
CA GLN A 50 -8.08 7.36 -11.87
C GLN A 50 -9.02 7.06 -10.70
N GLN A 51 -9.08 5.80 -10.27
CA GLN A 51 -9.95 5.37 -9.17
C GLN A 51 -9.57 6.01 -7.84
N TYR A 52 -8.29 6.11 -7.53
CA TYR A 52 -7.84 6.84 -6.33
C TYR A 52 -8.25 8.33 -6.36
N ARG A 53 -8.12 9.00 -7.51
CA ARG A 53 -8.52 10.40 -7.65
C ARG A 53 -10.04 10.58 -7.53
N ALA A 54 -10.82 9.68 -8.12
CA ALA A 54 -12.28 9.67 -7.98
C ALA A 54 -12.68 9.47 -6.51
N TRP A 55 -12.04 8.52 -5.82
CA TRP A 55 -12.26 8.29 -4.39
C TRP A 55 -11.95 9.52 -3.54
N ALA A 56 -10.80 10.17 -3.78
CA ALA A 56 -10.42 11.41 -3.10
C ALA A 56 -11.37 12.59 -3.35
N GLN A 57 -12.13 12.55 -4.46
CA GLN A 57 -13.15 13.54 -4.80
C GLN A 57 -14.54 13.20 -4.23
N GLY A 58 -14.68 12.09 -3.51
CA GLY A 58 -15.96 11.64 -2.96
C GLY A 58 -16.84 10.90 -3.96
N HIS A 59 -16.29 10.43 -5.08
CA HIS A 59 -17.01 9.64 -6.08
C HIS A 59 -16.96 8.12 -5.81
N ASP A 60 -16.69 7.72 -4.58
CA ASP A 60 -16.73 6.34 -4.10
C ASP A 60 -17.58 6.27 -2.83
N ALA A 61 -18.27 5.15 -2.61
CA ALA A 61 -19.07 4.95 -1.40
C ALA A 61 -18.20 4.71 -0.16
N LEU A 62 -16.96 4.26 -0.35
CA LEU A 62 -15.98 4.10 0.71
C LEU A 62 -15.54 5.47 1.24
N PRO A 63 -15.51 5.71 2.55
CA PRO A 63 -14.96 6.95 3.11
C PRO A 63 -13.49 7.15 2.71
N PHE A 64 -13.13 8.35 2.25
CA PHE A 64 -11.72 8.72 2.01
C PHE A 64 -11.08 9.17 3.32
N ALA A 65 -10.63 8.20 4.13
CA ALA A 65 -10.13 8.47 5.48
C ALA A 65 -8.96 7.54 5.84
N LEU A 66 -8.16 7.95 6.83
CA LEU A 66 -7.10 7.13 7.41
C LEU A 66 -7.61 5.73 7.80
N GLY A 67 -6.82 4.71 7.51
CA GLY A 67 -7.14 3.30 7.77
C GLY A 67 -8.00 2.65 6.68
N GLN A 68 -8.59 3.42 5.76
CA GLN A 68 -9.38 2.88 4.67
C GLN A 68 -8.50 2.37 3.52
N VAL A 69 -9.03 1.40 2.78
CA VAL A 69 -8.36 0.79 1.62
C VAL A 69 -9.34 0.67 0.46
N GLN A 70 -9.02 1.31 -0.67
CA GLN A 70 -9.71 1.05 -1.93
C GLN A 70 -8.96 -0.03 -2.71
N PHE A 71 -9.67 -1.08 -3.11
CA PHE A 71 -9.14 -2.15 -3.96
C PHE A 71 -9.58 -1.92 -5.41
N VAL A 72 -8.62 -1.87 -6.33
CA VAL A 72 -8.86 -1.63 -7.75
C VAL A 72 -8.28 -2.79 -8.55
N THR A 73 -9.12 -3.51 -9.26
CA THR A 73 -8.67 -4.54 -10.22
C THR A 73 -8.06 -3.83 -11.44
N VAL A 74 -6.78 -4.07 -11.69
CA VAL A 74 -6.04 -3.43 -12.81
C VAL A 74 -5.76 -4.39 -13.96
N GLN A 75 -5.73 -5.69 -13.69
CA GLN A 75 -5.64 -6.79 -14.66
C GLN A 75 -6.37 -8.02 -14.09
N PRO A 76 -6.66 -9.06 -14.90
CA PRO A 76 -7.13 -10.33 -14.37
C PRO A 76 -6.18 -10.84 -13.28
N TYR A 77 -6.72 -11.15 -12.10
CA TYR A 77 -5.97 -11.64 -10.94
C TYR A 77 -4.93 -10.66 -10.36
N LEU A 78 -5.02 -9.36 -10.68
CA LEU A 78 -4.15 -8.34 -10.11
C LEU A 78 -4.94 -7.13 -9.60
N HIS A 79 -4.80 -6.87 -8.31
CA HIS A 79 -5.45 -5.76 -7.62
C HIS A 79 -4.41 -4.78 -7.08
N VAL A 80 -4.77 -3.51 -7.02
CA VAL A 80 -4.03 -2.46 -6.30
C VAL A 80 -4.83 -2.08 -5.06
N ALA A 81 -4.19 -2.05 -3.91
CA ALA A 81 -4.73 -1.59 -2.65
C ALA A 81 -4.20 -0.19 -2.32
N HIS A 82 -5.04 0.83 -2.47
CA HIS A 82 -4.78 2.20 -2.04
C HIS A 82 -5.04 2.31 -0.54
N LEU A 83 -4.03 2.09 0.30
CA LEU A 83 -4.16 2.18 1.76
C LEU A 83 -3.90 3.62 2.21
N ILE A 84 -4.89 4.30 2.79
CA ILE A 84 -4.73 5.66 3.34
C ILE A 84 -4.04 5.56 4.71
N GLY A 85 -2.70 5.56 4.71
CA GLY A 85 -1.87 5.43 5.91
C GLY A 85 -1.06 6.69 6.24
N GLN A 86 -1.31 7.78 5.53
CA GLN A 86 -0.53 9.01 5.63
C GLN A 86 -1.45 10.22 5.80
N HIS A 87 -1.18 11.06 6.80
CA HIS A 87 -1.82 12.35 6.98
C HIS A 87 -1.06 13.44 6.20
N GLY A 88 -1.74 14.08 5.24
CA GLY A 88 -1.17 15.11 4.38
C GLY A 88 0.01 14.61 3.55
N ILE A 89 0.88 15.53 3.15
CA ILE A 89 2.12 15.25 2.40
C ILE A 89 3.30 15.99 3.01
N ALA A 90 4.50 15.38 2.93
CA ALA A 90 5.72 16.07 3.30
C ALA A 90 5.96 17.27 2.37
N ARG A 91 6.18 18.44 2.97
CA ARG A 91 6.49 19.68 2.24
C ARG A 91 7.98 20.00 2.38
N LYS A 92 8.60 20.49 1.31
CA LYS A 92 10.06 20.78 1.29
C LYS A 92 10.43 21.99 2.16
N ASP A 93 9.53 22.94 2.27
CA ASP A 93 9.67 24.23 2.95
C ASP A 93 9.32 24.15 4.45
N ARG A 94 8.68 23.07 4.89
CA ARG A 94 8.24 22.90 6.27
C ARG A 94 8.40 21.45 6.70
N LYS A 95 9.35 21.18 7.60
CA LYS A 95 9.35 19.92 8.34
C LYS A 95 8.14 19.92 9.27
N PRO A 96 7.18 19.01 9.11
CA PRO A 96 6.09 18.87 10.05
C PRO A 96 6.65 18.43 11.42
N GLN A 97 5.95 18.78 12.51
CA GLN A 97 6.33 18.34 13.86
C GLN A 97 6.29 16.82 13.98
N GLU A 98 5.41 16.16 13.23
CA GLU A 98 5.26 14.72 13.14
C GLU A 98 5.38 14.29 11.67
N PRO A 99 6.08 13.17 11.37
CA PRO A 99 6.10 12.62 10.02
C PRO A 99 4.67 12.31 9.52
N PRO A 100 4.41 12.38 8.21
CA PRO A 100 3.09 12.10 7.64
C PRO A 100 2.54 10.70 7.93
N ILE A 101 3.38 9.69 8.15
CA ILE A 101 2.95 8.31 8.45
C ILE A 101 1.99 8.26 9.67
N ARG A 102 1.00 7.37 9.63
CA ARG A 102 0.08 7.10 10.75
C ARG A 102 0.04 5.60 11.00
N TYR A 103 0.81 5.11 11.98
CA TYR A 103 1.00 3.66 12.18
C TYR A 103 -0.31 2.91 12.48
N GLU A 104 -1.23 3.49 13.26
CA GLU A 104 -2.54 2.87 13.52
C GLU A 104 -3.37 2.76 12.23
N ALA A 105 -3.36 3.79 11.38
CA ALA A 105 -4.01 3.74 10.07
C ALA A 105 -3.37 2.68 9.16
N VAL A 106 -2.04 2.51 9.22
CA VAL A 106 -1.35 1.45 8.50
C VAL A 106 -1.78 0.07 9.03
N ARG A 107 -1.85 -0.12 10.34
CA ARG A 107 -2.31 -1.36 10.97
C ARG A 107 -3.73 -1.72 10.52
N GLU A 108 -4.69 -0.80 10.68
CA GLU A 108 -6.08 -1.00 10.26
C GLU A 108 -6.20 -1.32 8.76
N GLY A 109 -5.44 -0.58 7.95
CA GLY A 109 -5.39 -0.79 6.52
C GLY A 109 -4.82 -2.16 6.14
N LEU A 110 -3.74 -2.61 6.80
CA LEU A 110 -3.17 -3.95 6.59
C LEU A 110 -4.15 -5.05 7.02
N GLY A 111 -4.91 -4.86 8.09
CA GLY A 111 -6.01 -5.76 8.47
C GLY A 111 -7.06 -5.91 7.36
N ARG A 112 -7.45 -4.81 6.71
CA ARG A 112 -8.36 -4.87 5.54
C ARG A 112 -7.71 -5.55 4.33
N VAL A 113 -6.42 -5.30 4.09
CA VAL A 113 -5.66 -6.00 3.05
C VAL A 113 -5.63 -7.50 3.30
N ARG A 114 -5.40 -7.94 4.55
CA ARG A 114 -5.45 -9.35 4.93
C ARG A 114 -6.78 -9.98 4.53
N ASP A 115 -7.89 -9.37 4.96
CA ASP A 115 -9.22 -9.93 4.73
C ASP A 115 -9.52 -10.04 3.23
N PHE A 116 -9.16 -9.01 2.44
CA PHE A 116 -9.30 -9.03 1.00
C PHE A 116 -8.41 -10.10 0.34
N ALA A 117 -7.14 -10.19 0.74
CA ALA A 117 -6.20 -11.16 0.18
C ALA A 117 -6.61 -12.61 0.47
N GLN A 118 -7.16 -12.88 1.65
CA GLN A 118 -7.71 -14.20 1.99
C GLN A 118 -8.90 -14.56 1.10
N GLN A 119 -9.84 -13.62 0.91
CA GLN A 119 -10.98 -13.81 0.02
C GLN A 119 -10.58 -14.07 -1.44
N GLN A 120 -9.55 -13.36 -1.93
CA GLN A 120 -9.05 -13.52 -3.29
C GLN A 120 -8.04 -14.66 -3.43
N GLN A 121 -7.66 -15.33 -2.34
CA GLN A 121 -6.56 -16.30 -2.28
C GLN A 121 -5.28 -15.74 -2.91
N ALA A 122 -4.97 -14.48 -2.59
CA ALA A 122 -3.95 -13.69 -3.24
C ALA A 122 -2.67 -13.54 -2.41
N SER A 123 -1.52 -13.48 -3.08
CA SER A 123 -0.26 -13.03 -2.46
C SER A 123 -0.18 -11.51 -2.42
N ILE A 124 0.56 -10.99 -1.45
CA ILE A 124 0.72 -9.55 -1.21
C ILE A 124 2.09 -9.09 -1.69
N HIS A 125 2.11 -7.97 -2.41
CA HIS A 125 3.31 -7.38 -2.99
C HIS A 125 3.36 -5.90 -2.66
N MET A 126 4.50 -5.38 -2.23
CA MET A 126 4.62 -3.97 -1.87
C MET A 126 6.03 -3.44 -2.05
N PRO A 127 6.26 -2.15 -2.35
CA PRO A 127 7.56 -1.55 -2.12
C PRO A 127 7.86 -1.52 -0.62
N ARG A 128 9.04 -1.06 -0.19
CA ARG A 128 9.23 -0.63 1.21
C ARG A 128 8.32 0.55 1.54
N ILE A 129 7.11 0.25 1.98
CA ILE A 129 6.09 1.24 2.30
C ILE A 129 6.47 2.03 3.56
N GLY A 130 6.07 3.30 3.61
CA GLY A 130 6.20 4.15 4.80
C GLY A 130 7.58 4.77 5.05
N THR A 131 8.66 4.25 4.47
CA THR A 131 10.05 4.58 4.85
C THR A 131 10.71 5.71 4.04
N GLY A 132 9.98 6.31 3.10
CA GLY A 132 10.44 7.44 2.28
C GLY A 132 9.82 8.78 2.70
N LEU A 133 9.02 9.35 1.80
CA LEU A 133 8.38 10.66 2.01
C LEU A 133 7.42 10.72 3.20
N ALA A 134 6.91 9.57 3.63
CA ALA A 134 6.04 9.47 4.79
C ALA A 134 6.82 9.53 6.12
N GLY A 135 8.15 9.32 6.10
CA GLY A 135 9.02 9.46 7.27
C GLY A 135 8.84 8.41 8.36
N GLY A 136 8.30 7.23 8.02
CA GLY A 136 8.14 6.12 8.95
C GLY A 136 9.41 5.28 9.14
N ASP A 137 9.45 4.58 10.27
CA ASP A 137 10.48 3.60 10.63
C ASP A 137 10.10 2.24 10.03
N TRP A 138 11.03 1.67 9.25
CA TRP A 138 10.84 0.37 8.64
C TRP A 138 10.62 -0.73 9.67
N THR A 139 11.27 -0.64 10.83
CA THR A 139 11.19 -1.64 11.91
C THR A 139 9.76 -1.72 12.44
N VAL A 140 9.11 -0.57 12.62
CA VAL A 140 7.72 -0.50 13.07
C VAL A 140 6.79 -1.04 11.97
N ILE A 141 6.98 -0.62 10.72
CA ILE A 141 6.19 -1.10 9.57
C ILE A 141 6.33 -2.62 9.39
N LEU A 142 7.54 -3.15 9.53
CA LEU A 142 7.82 -4.58 9.44
C LEU A 142 7.04 -5.34 10.53
N GLY A 143 7.07 -4.87 11.78
CA GLY A 143 6.28 -5.47 12.86
C GLY A 143 4.76 -5.45 12.58
N LEU A 144 4.24 -4.41 11.91
CA LEU A 144 2.84 -4.37 11.49
C LEU A 144 2.54 -5.38 10.36
N ILE A 145 3.45 -5.52 9.38
CA ILE A 145 3.33 -6.52 8.31
C ILE A 145 3.36 -7.93 8.88
N GLU A 146 4.26 -8.20 9.82
CA GLU A 146 4.37 -9.48 10.51
C GLU A 146 3.08 -9.82 11.27
N ALA A 147 2.57 -8.87 12.05
CA ALA A 147 1.38 -9.06 12.88
C ALA A 147 0.09 -9.22 12.07
N GLU A 148 -0.12 -8.39 11.04
CA GLU A 148 -1.39 -8.37 10.30
C GLU A 148 -1.43 -9.34 9.12
N LEU A 149 -0.28 -9.60 8.46
CA LEU A 149 -0.25 -10.39 7.23
C LEU A 149 0.41 -11.76 7.42
N LEU A 150 1.64 -11.81 7.95
CA LEU A 150 2.37 -13.07 8.06
C LEU A 150 1.77 -14.00 9.11
N ALA A 151 1.32 -13.46 10.25
CA ALA A 151 0.62 -14.23 11.28
C ALA A 151 -0.71 -14.83 10.76
N ALA A 152 -1.26 -14.27 9.67
CA ALA A 152 -2.45 -14.78 8.97
C ALA A 152 -2.13 -15.74 7.82
N ASP A 153 -0.90 -16.25 7.76
CA ASP A 153 -0.39 -17.20 6.76
C ASP A 153 -0.42 -16.67 5.31
N LEU A 154 -0.36 -15.35 5.13
CA LEU A 154 -0.30 -14.72 3.81
C LEU A 154 1.14 -14.60 3.30
N GLN A 155 1.33 -14.91 2.02
CA GLN A 155 2.61 -14.72 1.34
C GLN A 155 2.83 -13.23 1.06
N VAL A 156 3.90 -12.65 1.59
CA VAL A 156 4.24 -11.24 1.40
C VAL A 156 5.62 -11.11 0.74
N THR A 157 5.68 -10.30 -0.32
CA THR A 157 6.94 -9.92 -0.98
C THR A 157 7.14 -8.41 -0.94
N VAL A 158 8.26 -7.96 -0.38
CA VAL A 158 8.70 -6.56 -0.37
C VAL A 158 9.78 -6.36 -1.43
N TYR A 159 9.61 -5.32 -2.22
CA TYR A 159 10.49 -4.96 -3.34
C TYR A 159 11.34 -3.75 -2.98
N ASP A 160 12.65 -3.92 -3.14
CA ASP A 160 13.62 -2.84 -3.18
C ASP A 160 13.96 -2.52 -4.63
N LEU A 161 13.88 -1.24 -5.00
CA LEU A 161 14.34 -0.81 -6.31
C LEU A 161 15.88 -0.91 -6.35
N PRO A 162 16.45 -1.37 -7.48
CA PRO A 162 17.89 -1.39 -7.70
C PRO A 162 18.51 0.01 -7.80
#